data_AF-A0A354GSI0-F1
#
_entry.id   AF-A0A354GSI0-F1
#
_cell.length_a   1.000
_cell.length_b   1.000
_cell.length_c   1.000
_cell.angle_alpha   90.00
_cell.angle_beta   90.00
_cell.angle_gamma   90.00
#
_symmetry.space_group_name_H-M   'P 1'
#
loop_
_entity.id
_entity.type
_entity.pdbx_description
1 polymer ?
#
loop_
_entity_poly.entity_id
_entity_poly.type
_entity_poly.pdbx_seq_one_letter_code
_entity_poly.pdbx_strand_id
1 'polypeptide(L)' 'MTTEMTATVENGILRPDAALPFPDQTRVKLTIETVEAVNPSLAAWNRLLKLIDQHPIGELTGKFSRDELYERDD' A
#
# COMPACT_ATOMS: atom_id res chain seq x y z
N MET A 1 -23.02 10.64 24.51
CA MET A 1 -21.74 11.08 23.93
C MET A 1 -21.27 10.00 23.00
N THR A 2 -20.94 10.35 21.76
CA THR A 2 -20.39 9.44 20.76
C THR A 2 -18.90 9.72 20.67
N THR A 3 -18.07 8.70 20.82
CA THR A 3 -16.60 8.82 20.75
C THR A 3 -16.13 7.89 19.64
N GLU A 4 -15.39 8.45 18.70
CA GLU A 4 -14.73 7.70 17.63
C GLU A 4 -13.27 7.45 18.03
N MET A 5 -12.80 6.22 17.79
CA MET A 5 -11.41 5.86 18.01
C MET A 5 -10.97 4.77 17.05
N THR A 6 -9.67 4.69 16.82
CA THR A 6 -9.05 3.58 16.12
C THR A 6 -8.75 2.44 17.09
N ALA A 7 -8.90 1.22 16.59
CA ALA A 7 -8.60 0.02 17.33
C ALA A 7 -8.06 -1.03 16.36
N THR A 8 -7.07 -1.77 16.81
CA THR A 8 -6.47 -2.86 16.05
C THR A 8 -7.11 -4.19 16.47
N VAL A 9 -7.50 -5.02 15.51
CA VAL A 9 -7.99 -6.37 15.79
C VAL A 9 -6.81 -7.33 15.83
N GLU A 10 -6.45 -7.82 17.01
CA GLU A 10 -5.38 -8.79 17.22
C GLU A 10 -5.97 -10.09 17.79
N ASN A 11 -5.78 -11.21 17.10
CA ASN A 11 -6.29 -12.52 17.51
C ASN A 11 -7.81 -12.54 17.81
N GLY A 12 -8.60 -11.74 17.08
CA GLY A 12 -10.05 -11.61 17.28
C GLY A 12 -10.45 -10.72 18.47
N ILE A 13 -9.49 -10.10 19.14
CA ILE A 13 -9.71 -9.13 20.21
C ILE A 13 -9.52 -7.72 19.64
N LEU A 14 -10.52 -6.86 19.81
CA LEU A 14 -10.43 -5.45 19.42
C LEU A 14 -9.66 -4.70 20.51
N ARG A 15 -8.46 -4.22 20.19
CA ARG A 15 -7.59 -3.44 21.08
C ARG A 15 -7.66 -1.96 20.69
N PRO A 16 -8.29 -1.11 21.51
CA PRO A 16 -8.23 0.33 21.35
C PRO A 16 -6.79 0.83 21.33
N ASP A 17 -6.47 1.76 20.44
CA ASP A 17 -5.15 2.40 20.44
C ASP A 17 -4.98 3.37 21.62
N ALA A 18 -6.10 3.80 22.23
CA ALA A 18 -6.15 4.66 23.40
C ALA A 18 -7.21 4.20 24.41
N ALA A 19 -7.07 4.61 25.67
CA ALA A 19 -8.06 4.32 26.70
C ALA A 19 -9.41 4.97 26.37
N LEU A 20 -10.47 4.18 26.45
CA LEU A 20 -11.84 4.66 26.32
C LEU A 20 -12.19 5.55 27.54
N PRO A 21 -12.77 6.74 27.34
CA PRO A 21 -13.17 7.62 28.44
C PRO A 21 -14.51 7.16 29.06
N PHE A 22 -14.67 5.85 29.24
CA PHE A 22 -15.86 5.25 29.82
C PHE A 22 -15.49 4.52 31.12
N PRO A 23 -16.35 4.55 32.14
CA PRO A 23 -16.17 3.72 33.34
C PRO A 23 -16.11 2.24 33.01
N ASP A 24 -15.49 1.46 33.89
CA ASP A 24 -15.50 0.00 33.81
C ASP A 24 -16.93 -0.54 33.73
N GLN A 25 -17.11 -1.64 32.99
CA GLN A 25 -18.39 -2.30 32.74
C GLN A 25 -19.44 -1.47 31.96
N THR A 26 -19.01 -0.41 31.27
CA THR A 26 -19.90 0.34 30.37
C THR A 26 -20.25 -0.49 29.14
N ARG A 27 -21.54 -0.67 28.87
CA ARG A 27 -22.04 -1.32 27.65
C ARG A 27 -21.99 -0.34 26.48
N VAL A 28 -21.23 -0.66 25.45
CA VAL A 28 -21.05 0.19 24.26
C VAL A 28 -21.57 -0.49 23.00
N LYS A 29 -22.02 0.29 22.02
CA LYS A 29 -22.33 -0.17 20.66
C LYS A 29 -21.16 0.19 19.76
N LEU A 30 -20.55 -0.80 19.12
CA LEU A 30 -19.39 -0.64 18.25
C LEU A 30 -19.86 -0.59 16.79
N THR A 31 -19.33 0.39 16.05
CA THR A 31 -19.38 0.43 14.59
C THR A 31 -17.96 0.24 14.10
N ILE A 32 -17.70 -0.82 13.32
CA ILE A 32 -16.36 -1.13 12.81
C ILE A 32 -16.30 -0.64 11.37
N GLU A 33 -15.45 0.34 11.12
CA GLU A 33 -15.10 0.79 9.78
C GLU A 33 -13.65 0.37 9.52
N THR A 34 -13.43 -0.35 8.42
CA THR A 34 -12.08 -0.77 8.04
C THR A 34 -11.30 0.45 7.58
N VAL A 35 -10.29 0.85 8.35
CA VAL A 35 -9.33 1.85 7.91
C VAL A 35 -8.44 1.14 6.88
N GLU A 36 -8.47 1.58 5.62
CA GLU A 36 -7.55 1.05 4.61
C GLU A 36 -6.12 1.20 5.15
N ALA A 37 -5.46 0.06 5.37
CA ALA A 37 -4.04 0.06 5.62
C ALA A 37 -3.40 0.72 4.40
N VAL A 38 -2.89 1.94 4.55
CA VAL A 38 -2.10 2.61 3.53
C VAL A 38 -0.90 1.70 3.30
N ASN A 39 -0.98 0.81 2.31
CA ASN A 39 0.07 -0.14 2.00
C ASN A 39 1.09 0.64 1.16
N PRO A 40 2.22 1.08 1.75
CA PRO A 40 3.18 1.91 1.03
C PRO A 40 3.74 1.17 -0.19
N SER A 41 3.79 -0.16 -0.15
CA SER A 41 4.21 -1.01 -1.26
C SER A 41 3.21 -0.97 -2.42
N LEU A 42 1.91 -0.90 -2.14
CA LEU A 42 0.87 -0.78 -3.16
C LEU A 42 0.89 0.62 -3.81
N ALA A 43 1.12 1.66 -3.01
CA ALA A 43 1.31 3.01 -3.53
C ALA A 43 2.59 3.13 -4.40
N ALA A 44 3.69 2.51 -3.99
CA ALA A 44 4.93 2.45 -4.77
C ALA A 44 4.74 1.65 -6.08
N TRP A 45 4.02 0.54 -6.02
CA TRP A 45 3.66 -0.27 -7.19
C TRP A 45 2.82 0.52 -8.20
N ASN A 46 1.79 1.24 -7.75
CA ASN A 46 0.97 2.07 -8.62
C ASN A 46 1.76 3.23 -9.26
N ARG A 47 2.76 3.80 -8.55
CA ARG A 47 3.66 4.79 -9.13
C ARG A 47 4.55 4.19 -10.22
N LEU A 48 5.09 2.99 -9.98
CA LEU A 48 5.89 2.28 -10.97
C LEU A 48 5.10 1.95 -12.24
N LEU A 49 3.86 1.46 -12.09
CA LEU A 49 2.97 1.19 -13.23
C LEU A 49 2.70 2.45 -14.05
N LYS A 50 2.45 3.59 -13.41
CA LYS A 50 2.30 4.88 -14.10
C LYS A 50 3.55 5.30 -14.87
N LEU A 51 4.74 5.06 -14.31
CA LEU A 51 6.00 5.38 -14.99
C LEU A 51 6.22 4.51 -16.24
N ILE A 52 5.85 3.22 -16.17
CA ILE A 52 5.94 2.29 -17.31
C ILE A 52 4.93 2.68 -18.41
N ASP A 53 3.73 3.13 -18.03
CA ASP A 53 2.71 3.59 -18.97
C ASP A 53 3.10 4.92 -19.65
N GLN A 54 3.74 5.82 -18.91
CA GLN A 54 4.20 7.13 -19.42
C GLN A 54 5.49 7.04 -20.25
N HIS A 55 6.38 6.11 -19.89
CA HIS A 55 7.63 5.83 -20.59
C HIS A 55 7.67 4.34 -20.96
N PRO A 56 6.83 3.92 -21.93
CA PRO A 56 6.88 2.56 -22.42
C PRO A 56 8.31 2.32 -22.92
N ILE A 57 8.87 1.16 -22.55
CA ILE A 57 10.21 0.74 -22.94
C ILE A 57 10.20 0.32 -24.43
N GLY A 58 9.76 1.21 -25.30
CA GLY A 58 9.65 0.99 -26.74
C GLY A 58 10.99 1.07 -27.47
N GLU A 59 12.03 1.60 -26.81
CA GLU A 59 13.35 1.78 -27.42
C GLU A 59 14.31 0.60 -27.21
N LEU A 60 13.98 -0.39 -26.37
CA LEU A 60 14.79 -1.61 -26.23
C LEU A 60 14.58 -2.63 -27.37
N THR A 61 13.61 -2.39 -28.25
CA THR A 61 13.43 -3.18 -29.48
C THR A 61 14.10 -2.53 -30.69
N GLY A 62 15.22 -1.84 -30.47
CA GLY A 62 16.15 -1.55 -31.56
C GLY A 62 16.51 -2.87 -32.24
N LYS A 63 16.20 -3.00 -33.54
CA LYS A 63 16.74 -4.10 -34.34
C LYS A 63 18.23 -3.88 -34.43
N PHE A 64 18.98 -4.43 -33.48
CA PHE A 64 20.42 -4.47 -33.58
C PHE A 64 20.76 -5.21 -34.87
N SER A 65 21.46 -4.54 -35.77
CA SER A 65 22.07 -5.17 -36.92
C SER A 65 23.09 -6.21 -36.42
N ARG A 66 23.38 -7.21 -37.26
CA ARG A 66 24.33 -8.26 -36.89
C ARG A 66 25.68 -7.68 -36.46
N ASP A 67 26.10 -6.58 -37.09
CA ASP A 67 27.40 -5.97 -36.86
C ASP A 67 27.43 -5.23 -35.50
N GLU A 68 26.34 -4.59 -35.08
CA GLU A 68 26.20 -3.95 -33.76
C GLU A 68 26.23 -4.95 -32.59
N LEU A 69 25.85 -6.21 -32.82
CA LEU A 69 25.93 -7.26 -31.78
C LEU A 69 27.31 -7.90 -31.66
N TYR A 70 28.17 -7.72 -32.66
CA TYR A 70 29.51 -8.33 -32.72
C TYR A 70 30.64 -7.33 -32.45
N GLU A 71 30.34 -6.05 -32.29
CA GLU A 71 31.31 -5.06 -31.83
C GLU A 71 31.69 -5.39 -30.38
N ARG A 72 32.87 -5.97 -30.20
CA ARG A 72 33.49 -6.13 -28.89
C ARG A 72 34.26 -4.83 -28.66
N ASP A 73 33.95 -4.13 -27.57
CA ASP A 73 34.73 -2.99 -27.10
C ASP A 73 36.21 -3.41 -27.01
N ASP A 74 37.05 -2.89 -27.91
CA ASP A 74 38.51 -2.94 -27.84
C ASP A 74 39.05 -1.82 -26.92
#